data_AF-A0A1V6Z9U0-F1
#
_entry.id   AF-A0A1V6Z9U0-F1
#
_cell.length_a   1.000
_cell.length_b   1.000
_cell.length_c   1.000
_cell.angle_alpha   90.00
_cell.angle_beta   90.00
_cell.angle_gamma   90.00
#
_symmetry.space_group_name_H-M   'P 1'
#
loop_
_entity.id
_entity.type
_entity.pdbx_description
1 polymer ?
#
loop_
_entity_poly.entity_id
_entity_poly.type
_entity_poly.pdbx_seq_one_letter_code
_entity_poly.pdbx_strand_id
1 'polypeptide(L)'
;MAASAGDARPTVLQIIKDKGFGGKRTGKVIAITGTTSGIGVETVHALSATGATLLLTARNRFKAEKNLTGILEPGRVLLISLDLDSFASVCAGAKEILAVSKGQVNILINSASVMGLQNHTLTEYCIETQFAGNYLGFFLLFQLPKEGLLANVTPELNSRVVVVVLSAHRAATLPNSDNYNTKKCAYIHKTAYDNAKLAAVYLANAIERLYGARGLHAVTTLEQSTLIFPAICLRGS
;
A
#
# COMPACT_ATOMS: atom_id res chain seq x y z
N MET A 1 5.22 -14.02 8.05
CA MET A 1 5.45 -15.42 8.46
C MET A 1 4.10 -15.96 8.86
N ALA A 2 3.68 -17.12 8.36
CA ALA A 2 2.45 -17.75 8.82
C ALA A 2 2.57 -18.06 10.31
N ALA A 3 1.53 -17.73 11.10
CA ALA A 3 1.50 -18.00 12.52
C ALA A 3 1.73 -19.49 12.77
N SER A 4 2.79 -19.84 13.49
CA SER A 4 3.05 -21.20 13.96
C SER A 4 2.08 -21.56 15.09
N ALA A 5 1.74 -22.83 15.21
CA ALA A 5 0.96 -23.34 16.34
C ALA A 5 1.62 -22.91 17.67
N GLY A 6 0.91 -22.08 18.45
CA GLY A 6 1.40 -21.49 19.71
C GLY A 6 1.57 -19.96 19.73
N ASP A 7 1.33 -19.25 18.62
CA ASP A 7 1.35 -17.79 18.61
C ASP A 7 0.12 -17.20 19.34
N ALA A 8 0.33 -16.68 20.55
CA ALA A 8 -0.71 -16.12 21.41
C ALA A 8 -1.17 -14.71 20.99
N ARG A 9 -0.59 -14.13 19.93
CA ARG A 9 -1.03 -12.82 19.42
C ARG A 9 -2.40 -12.97 18.75
N PRO A 10 -3.35 -12.04 18.99
CA PRO A 10 -4.66 -12.11 18.38
C PRO A 10 -4.52 -12.11 16.86
N THR A 11 -5.20 -13.05 16.20
CA THR A 11 -5.25 -13.05 14.74
C THR A 11 -5.90 -11.77 14.25
N VAL A 12 -5.62 -11.42 13.01
CA VAL A 12 -6.19 -10.22 12.41
C VAL A 12 -7.73 -10.26 12.40
N LEU A 13 -8.32 -11.44 12.16
CA LEU A 13 -9.77 -11.65 12.25
C LEU A 13 -10.29 -11.44 13.66
N GLN A 14 -9.52 -11.89 14.67
CA GLN A 14 -9.84 -11.65 16.07
C GLN A 14 -9.84 -10.15 16.39
N ILE A 15 -8.86 -9.38 15.90
CA ILE A 15 -8.83 -7.92 16.08
C ILE A 15 -10.06 -7.24 15.45
N ILE A 16 -10.46 -7.64 14.24
CA ILE A 16 -11.65 -7.09 13.57
C ILE A 16 -12.92 -7.40 14.36
N LYS A 17 -13.04 -8.61 14.89
CA LYS A 17 -14.15 -9.05 15.72
C LYS A 17 -14.18 -8.29 17.06
N ASP A 18 -13.05 -8.25 17.77
CA ASP A 18 -12.92 -7.63 19.09
C ASP A 18 -13.11 -6.11 19.04
N LYS A 19 -12.72 -5.47 17.94
CA LYS A 19 -12.96 -4.04 17.71
C LYS A 19 -14.32 -3.74 17.07
N GLY A 20 -15.15 -4.76 16.81
CA GLY A 20 -16.52 -4.59 16.30
C GLY A 20 -16.60 -4.03 14.87
N PHE A 21 -15.59 -4.27 14.03
CA PHE A 21 -15.52 -3.72 12.66
C PHE A 21 -16.19 -4.59 11.59
N GLY A 22 -16.75 -5.74 11.95
CA GLY A 22 -17.49 -6.61 11.02
C GLY A 22 -18.63 -5.84 10.32
N GLY A 23 -18.61 -5.82 8.98
CA GLY A 23 -19.61 -5.12 8.16
C GLY A 23 -19.66 -3.59 8.29
N LYS A 24 -18.77 -2.95 9.07
CA LYS A 24 -18.80 -1.50 9.32
C LYS A 24 -18.23 -0.65 8.19
N ARG A 25 -17.69 -1.29 7.14
CA ARG A 25 -17.08 -0.61 5.98
C ARG A 25 -17.80 -0.89 4.67
N THR A 26 -19.03 -1.40 4.72
CA THR A 26 -19.91 -1.50 3.56
C THR A 26 -20.03 -0.15 2.84
N GLY A 27 -19.92 -0.16 1.51
CA GLY A 27 -19.94 1.05 0.69
C GLY A 27 -18.66 1.89 0.77
N LYS A 28 -17.56 1.34 1.31
CA LYS A 28 -16.23 1.95 1.29
C LYS A 28 -15.29 1.15 0.40
N VAL A 29 -14.38 1.85 -0.27
CA VAL A 29 -13.43 1.28 -1.23
C VAL A 29 -12.01 1.35 -0.66
N ILE A 30 -11.32 0.21 -0.68
CA ILE A 30 -9.94 0.06 -0.24
C ILE A 30 -9.12 -0.47 -1.42
N ALA A 31 -8.16 0.32 -1.89
CA ALA A 31 -7.17 -0.12 -2.87
C ALA A 31 -5.91 -0.62 -2.14
N ILE A 32 -5.41 -1.80 -2.50
CA ILE A 32 -4.29 -2.45 -1.81
C ILE A 32 -3.27 -2.92 -2.83
N THR A 33 -2.01 -2.49 -2.70
CA THR A 33 -0.92 -2.99 -3.55
C THR A 33 -0.21 -4.20 -2.97
N GLY A 34 0.29 -5.08 -3.84
CA GLY A 34 1.17 -6.19 -3.43
C GLY A 34 0.41 -7.38 -2.85
N THR A 35 -0.77 -7.67 -3.36
CA THR A 35 -1.68 -8.71 -2.82
C THR A 35 -1.36 -10.13 -3.29
N THR A 36 -0.14 -10.36 -3.79
CA THR A 36 0.30 -11.67 -4.34
C THR A 36 0.87 -12.60 -3.28
N SER A 37 1.34 -12.10 -2.13
CA SER A 37 1.93 -12.92 -1.07
C SER A 37 2.03 -12.17 0.27
N GLY A 38 2.33 -12.91 1.34
CA GLY A 38 2.73 -12.37 2.63
C GLY A 38 1.72 -11.40 3.23
N ILE A 39 2.21 -10.23 3.64
CA ILE A 39 1.44 -9.17 4.30
C ILE A 39 0.21 -8.75 3.47
N GLY A 40 0.37 -8.65 2.15
CA GLY A 40 -0.72 -8.25 1.26
C GLY A 40 -1.90 -9.23 1.32
N VAL A 41 -1.63 -10.54 1.19
CA VAL A 41 -2.69 -11.58 1.23
C VAL A 41 -3.41 -11.61 2.57
N GLU A 42 -2.66 -11.58 3.68
CA GLU A 42 -3.26 -11.54 5.02
C GLU A 42 -4.09 -10.27 5.25
N THR A 43 -3.65 -9.13 4.69
CA THR A 43 -4.41 -7.87 4.72
C THR A 43 -5.73 -7.99 3.94
N VAL A 44 -5.75 -8.72 2.83
CA VAL A 44 -7.00 -8.98 2.09
C VAL A 44 -7.95 -9.84 2.92
N HIS A 45 -7.47 -10.94 3.52
CA HIS A 45 -8.29 -11.80 4.39
C HIS A 45 -8.91 -11.03 5.54
N ALA A 46 -8.15 -10.11 6.12
CA ALA A 46 -8.62 -9.23 7.17
C ALA A 46 -9.76 -8.33 6.68
N LEU A 47 -9.45 -7.50 5.68
CA LEU A 47 -10.33 -6.42 5.26
C LEU A 47 -11.58 -6.94 4.56
N SER A 48 -11.56 -8.14 4.01
CA SER A 48 -12.74 -8.74 3.37
C SER A 48 -13.88 -8.97 4.37
N ALA A 49 -13.56 -9.21 5.65
CA ALA A 49 -14.54 -9.37 6.73
C ALA A 49 -15.22 -8.05 7.15
N THR A 50 -14.70 -6.89 6.71
CA THR A 50 -15.26 -5.57 7.07
C THR A 50 -16.43 -5.15 6.19
N GLY A 51 -16.70 -5.88 5.10
CA GLY A 51 -17.72 -5.55 4.10
C GLY A 51 -17.30 -4.49 3.07
N ALA A 52 -16.07 -3.98 3.14
CA ALA A 52 -15.55 -3.04 2.15
C ALA A 52 -15.38 -3.69 0.77
N THR A 53 -15.47 -2.86 -0.27
CA THR A 53 -15.00 -3.19 -1.62
C THR A 53 -13.47 -3.11 -1.64
N LEU A 54 -12.82 -4.21 -1.97
CA LEU A 54 -11.37 -4.33 -2.03
C LEU A 54 -10.91 -4.38 -3.49
N LEU A 55 -10.05 -3.45 -3.87
CA LEU A 55 -9.40 -3.39 -5.18
C LEU A 55 -7.93 -3.79 -4.99
N LEU A 56 -7.65 -5.03 -5.34
CA LEU A 56 -6.42 -5.74 -5.04
C LEU A 56 -5.47 -5.64 -6.23
N THR A 57 -4.31 -5.04 -6.06
CA THR A 57 -3.37 -4.86 -7.18
C THR A 57 -2.21 -5.85 -7.14
N ALA A 58 -1.91 -6.41 -8.31
CA ALA A 58 -0.89 -7.43 -8.48
C ALA A 58 -0.20 -7.33 -9.83
N ARG A 59 1.14 -7.44 -9.84
CA ARG A 59 1.93 -7.60 -11.08
C ARG A 59 1.68 -8.96 -11.72
N ASN A 60 1.71 -10.02 -10.92
CA ASN A 60 1.38 -11.38 -11.37
C ASN A 60 -0.04 -11.71 -10.92
N ARG A 61 -1.00 -11.45 -11.81
CA ARG A 61 -2.42 -11.67 -11.56
C ARG A 61 -2.73 -13.13 -11.26
N PHE A 62 -2.21 -14.07 -12.05
CA PHE A 62 -2.46 -15.50 -11.87
C PHE A 62 -2.02 -16.00 -10.48
N LYS A 63 -0.86 -15.55 -10.00
CA LYS A 63 -0.38 -15.87 -8.65
C LYS A 63 -1.29 -15.28 -7.57
N ALA A 64 -1.78 -14.05 -7.76
CA ALA A 64 -2.73 -13.44 -6.85
C ALA A 64 -4.05 -14.21 -6.81
N GLU A 65 -4.61 -14.58 -7.97
CA GLU A 65 -5.84 -15.38 -8.08
C GLU A 65 -5.70 -16.69 -7.32
N LYS A 66 -4.60 -17.43 -7.55
CA LYS A 66 -4.32 -18.68 -6.83
C LYS A 66 -4.29 -18.48 -5.32
N ASN A 67 -3.55 -17.47 -4.84
CA ASN A 67 -3.36 -17.25 -3.40
C ASN A 67 -4.58 -16.63 -2.70
N LEU A 68 -5.49 -16.01 -3.45
CA LEU A 68 -6.71 -15.38 -2.93
C LEU A 68 -7.97 -16.19 -3.25
N THR A 69 -7.80 -17.44 -3.68
CA THR A 69 -8.89 -18.38 -3.96
C THR A 69 -9.84 -18.45 -2.75
N GLY A 70 -11.14 -18.29 -3.00
CA GLY A 70 -12.17 -18.30 -1.94
C GLY A 70 -12.40 -16.95 -1.24
N ILE A 71 -11.58 -15.92 -1.49
CA ILE A 71 -11.80 -14.56 -0.98
C ILE A 71 -12.31 -13.63 -2.08
N LEU A 72 -11.90 -13.87 -3.33
CA LEU A 72 -12.38 -13.11 -4.48
C LEU A 72 -13.91 -13.21 -4.57
N GLU A 73 -14.56 -12.07 -4.68
CA GLU A 73 -16.00 -11.96 -4.71
C GLU A 73 -16.39 -10.96 -5.81
N PRO A 74 -17.05 -11.41 -6.89
CA PRO A 74 -17.49 -10.52 -7.96
C PRO A 74 -18.24 -9.31 -7.43
N GLY A 75 -17.83 -8.11 -7.86
CA GLY A 75 -18.45 -6.84 -7.45
C GLY A 75 -17.93 -6.25 -6.13
N ARG A 76 -17.21 -7.01 -5.29
CA ARG A 76 -16.66 -6.50 -4.02
C ARG A 76 -15.16 -6.70 -3.86
N VAL A 77 -14.62 -7.87 -4.14
CA VAL A 77 -13.19 -8.17 -3.96
C VAL A 77 -12.59 -8.51 -5.33
N LEU A 78 -11.95 -7.53 -5.95
CA LEU A 78 -11.56 -7.54 -7.35
C LEU A 78 -10.05 -7.42 -7.49
N LEU A 79 -9.48 -8.14 -8.46
CA LEU A 79 -8.07 -8.03 -8.83
C LEU A 79 -7.89 -7.05 -9.99
N ILE A 80 -6.88 -6.20 -9.88
CA ILE A 80 -6.44 -5.22 -10.89
C ILE A 80 -4.97 -5.46 -11.19
N SER A 81 -4.61 -5.50 -12.48
CA SER A 81 -3.22 -5.66 -12.89
C SER A 81 -2.46 -4.36 -12.68
N LEU A 82 -1.38 -4.38 -11.90
CA LEU A 82 -0.55 -3.21 -11.64
C LEU A 82 0.88 -3.61 -11.33
N ASP A 83 1.81 -3.05 -12.09
CA ASP A 83 3.25 -3.09 -11.83
C ASP A 83 3.74 -1.70 -11.42
N LEU A 84 4.32 -1.59 -10.22
CA LEU A 84 4.83 -0.31 -9.70
C LEU A 84 6.14 0.11 -10.36
N ASP A 85 6.83 -0.82 -11.04
CA ASP A 85 8.08 -0.54 -11.76
C ASP A 85 7.82 0.09 -13.14
N SER A 86 6.56 0.09 -13.63
CA SER A 86 6.14 0.69 -14.90
C SER A 86 5.11 1.79 -14.68
N PHE A 87 5.46 3.04 -14.97
CA PHE A 87 4.54 4.17 -14.81
C PHE A 87 3.30 4.07 -15.72
N ALA A 88 3.45 3.51 -16.92
CA ALA A 88 2.31 3.19 -17.78
C ALA A 88 1.34 2.20 -17.10
N SER A 89 1.88 1.15 -16.44
CA SER A 89 1.06 0.20 -15.68
C SER A 89 0.39 0.85 -14.47
N VAL A 90 1.09 1.72 -13.73
CA VAL A 90 0.51 2.47 -12.61
C VAL A 90 -0.65 3.36 -13.09
N CYS A 91 -0.47 4.08 -14.20
CA CYS A 91 -1.52 4.90 -14.80
C CYS A 91 -2.74 4.07 -15.22
N ALA A 92 -2.53 2.94 -15.89
CA ALA A 92 -3.60 2.05 -16.31
C ALA A 92 -4.35 1.45 -15.10
N GLY A 93 -3.62 0.95 -14.10
CA GLY A 93 -4.21 0.37 -12.89
C GLY A 93 -4.97 1.41 -12.07
N ALA A 94 -4.47 2.64 -11.94
CA ALA A 94 -5.20 3.72 -11.26
C ALA A 94 -6.49 4.10 -12.01
N LYS A 95 -6.46 4.13 -13.34
CA LYS A 95 -7.65 4.37 -14.17
C LYS A 95 -8.68 3.26 -13.97
N GLU A 96 -8.24 2.00 -13.92
CA GLU A 96 -9.12 0.85 -13.65
C GLU A 96 -9.71 0.92 -12.23
N ILE A 97 -8.89 1.25 -11.21
CA ILE A 97 -9.35 1.46 -9.83
C ILE A 97 -10.50 2.46 -9.81
N LEU A 98 -10.31 3.64 -10.41
CA LEU A 98 -11.32 4.70 -10.43
C LEU A 98 -12.55 4.33 -11.26
N ALA A 99 -12.37 3.62 -12.38
CA ALA A 99 -13.50 3.19 -13.21
C ALA A 99 -14.38 2.19 -12.46
N VAL A 100 -13.79 1.16 -11.87
CA VAL A 100 -14.49 0.11 -11.11
C VAL A 100 -15.15 0.69 -9.87
N SER A 101 -14.48 1.62 -9.18
CA SER A 101 -14.99 2.23 -7.96
C SER A 101 -15.92 3.42 -8.18
N LYS A 102 -16.19 3.81 -9.44
CA LYS A 102 -16.95 5.02 -9.80
C LYS A 102 -16.35 6.29 -9.18
N GLY A 103 -15.03 6.38 -9.16
CA GLY A 103 -14.25 7.50 -8.63
C GLY A 103 -14.07 7.48 -7.11
N GLN A 104 -14.62 6.50 -6.40
CA GLN A 104 -14.52 6.42 -4.94
C GLN A 104 -13.27 5.66 -4.49
N VAL A 105 -12.48 6.26 -3.61
CA VAL A 105 -11.43 5.56 -2.84
C VAL A 105 -11.46 6.14 -1.43
N ASN A 106 -11.48 5.29 -0.41
CA ASN A 106 -11.43 5.75 0.99
C ASN A 106 -10.06 5.46 1.59
N ILE A 107 -9.45 4.34 1.22
CA ILE A 107 -8.17 3.89 1.76
C ILE A 107 -7.29 3.42 0.62
N LEU A 108 -6.05 3.90 0.59
CA LEU A 108 -4.98 3.39 -0.26
C LEU A 108 -3.91 2.74 0.63
N ILE A 109 -3.66 1.44 0.45
CA ILE A 109 -2.63 0.69 1.17
C ILE A 109 -1.48 0.36 0.22
N ASN A 110 -0.37 1.06 0.41
CA ASN A 110 0.87 0.87 -0.31
C ASN A 110 1.73 -0.17 0.41
N SER A 111 1.51 -1.45 0.10
CA SER A 111 2.20 -2.59 0.74
C SER A 111 3.17 -3.34 -0.17
N ALA A 112 3.08 -3.20 -1.49
CA ALA A 112 4.00 -3.86 -2.41
C ALA A 112 5.46 -3.46 -2.12
N SER A 113 6.41 -4.36 -2.35
CA SER A 113 7.83 -4.02 -2.23
C SER A 113 8.68 -4.89 -3.16
N VAL A 114 9.69 -4.27 -3.76
CA VAL A 114 10.78 -4.95 -4.47
C VAL A 114 12.02 -4.86 -3.60
N MET A 115 12.61 -6.00 -3.26
CA MET A 115 13.74 -6.09 -2.34
C MET A 115 14.75 -7.12 -2.85
N GLY A 116 16.04 -6.90 -2.54
CA GLY A 116 17.07 -7.92 -2.70
C GLY A 116 17.61 -8.04 -4.13
N LEU A 117 17.48 -6.99 -4.94
CA LEU A 117 18.09 -6.92 -6.26
C LEU A 117 19.61 -6.77 -6.12
N GLN A 118 20.35 -7.88 -6.22
CA GLN A 118 21.81 -7.88 -6.04
C GLN A 118 22.54 -7.06 -7.09
N ASN A 119 22.04 -7.05 -8.32
CA ASN A 119 22.59 -6.25 -9.41
C ASN A 119 21.98 -4.86 -9.41
N HIS A 120 22.80 -3.85 -9.73
CA HIS A 120 22.30 -2.51 -10.02
C HIS A 120 21.49 -2.57 -11.32
N THR A 121 20.17 -2.39 -11.20
CA THR A 121 19.24 -2.43 -12.33
C THR A 121 18.52 -1.10 -12.41
N LEU A 122 18.23 -0.69 -13.64
CA LEU A 122 17.47 0.51 -13.94
C LEU A 122 16.17 0.12 -14.66
N THR A 123 15.10 0.86 -14.40
CA THR A 123 13.87 0.81 -15.19
C THR A 123 14.10 1.39 -16.58
N GLU A 124 13.10 1.28 -17.46
CA GLU A 124 13.08 1.91 -18.78
C GLU A 124 13.28 3.44 -18.72
N TYR A 125 12.98 4.07 -17.57
CA TYR A 125 13.16 5.49 -17.32
C TYR A 125 14.55 5.84 -16.75
N CYS A 126 15.50 4.90 -16.74
CA CYS A 126 16.84 5.07 -16.19
C CYS A 126 16.84 5.37 -14.68
N ILE A 127 15.88 4.83 -13.93
CA ILE A 127 15.75 4.99 -12.47
C ILE A 127 16.10 3.67 -11.78
N GLU A 128 16.81 3.71 -10.66
CA GLU A 128 17.10 2.51 -9.86
C GLU A 128 15.81 1.79 -9.46
N THR A 129 15.75 0.49 -9.73
CA THR A 129 14.50 -0.29 -9.67
C THR A 129 13.84 -0.28 -8.29
N GLN A 130 14.60 -0.41 -7.19
CA GLN A 130 14.01 -0.40 -5.85
C GLN A 130 13.46 0.98 -5.49
N PHE A 131 14.11 2.07 -5.91
CA PHE A 131 13.63 3.43 -5.74
C PHE A 131 12.39 3.72 -6.60
N ALA A 132 12.37 3.22 -7.84
CA ALA A 132 11.23 3.33 -8.74
C ALA A 132 9.99 2.66 -8.15
N GLY A 133 10.06 1.37 -7.82
CA GLY A 133 8.91 0.61 -7.33
C GLY A 133 8.47 0.98 -5.91
N ASN A 134 9.41 1.13 -4.98
CA ASN A 134 9.09 1.31 -3.56
C ASN A 134 8.78 2.76 -3.15
N TYR A 135 9.05 3.74 -4.03
CA TYR A 135 8.77 5.15 -3.76
C TYR A 135 8.05 5.85 -4.92
N LEU A 136 8.63 5.91 -6.13
CA LEU A 136 8.02 6.67 -7.23
C LEU A 136 6.69 6.07 -7.70
N GLY A 137 6.60 4.74 -7.75
CA GLY A 137 5.36 4.03 -8.04
C GLY A 137 4.27 4.35 -7.01
N PHE A 138 4.62 4.38 -5.72
CA PHE A 138 3.69 4.79 -4.65
C PHE A 138 3.27 6.26 -4.76
N PHE A 139 4.22 7.15 -5.05
CA PHE A 139 3.93 8.56 -5.26
C PHE A 139 2.95 8.76 -6.41
N LEU A 140 3.22 8.14 -7.57
CA LEU A 140 2.36 8.24 -8.74
C LEU A 140 0.98 7.62 -8.46
N LEU A 141 0.95 6.42 -7.87
CA LEU A 141 -0.31 5.75 -7.51
C LEU A 141 -1.11 6.50 -6.45
N PHE A 142 -0.48 7.31 -5.59
CA PHE A 142 -1.20 8.21 -4.71
C PHE A 142 -1.81 9.38 -5.48
N GLN A 143 -1.03 10.02 -6.36
CA GLN A 143 -1.44 11.25 -7.05
C GLN A 143 -2.65 11.04 -7.96
N LEU A 144 -2.73 9.89 -8.64
CA LEU A 144 -3.77 9.59 -9.62
C LEU A 144 -5.19 9.48 -9.02
N PRO A 145 -5.43 8.70 -7.95
CA PRO A 145 -6.73 8.61 -7.29
C PRO A 145 -6.92 9.60 -6.12
N LYS A 146 -6.01 10.56 -5.88
CA LYS A 146 -6.10 11.43 -4.68
C LYS A 146 -7.39 12.23 -4.60
N GLU A 147 -7.93 12.67 -5.74
CA GLU A 147 -9.19 13.42 -5.76
C GLU A 147 -10.36 12.52 -5.32
N GLY A 148 -10.30 11.22 -5.65
CA GLY A 148 -11.21 10.22 -5.12
C GLY A 148 -11.08 10.06 -3.60
N LEU A 149 -9.85 10.06 -3.05
CA LEU A 149 -9.63 10.05 -1.61
C LEU A 149 -10.23 11.30 -0.93
N LEU A 150 -9.98 12.49 -1.49
CA LEU A 150 -10.42 13.76 -0.93
C LEU A 150 -11.94 13.94 -1.03
N ALA A 151 -12.55 13.55 -2.15
CA ALA A 151 -14.00 13.66 -2.36
C ALA A 151 -14.83 12.79 -1.40
N ASN A 152 -14.19 11.81 -0.74
CA ASN A 152 -14.85 10.88 0.18
C ASN A 152 -14.70 11.27 1.66
N VAL A 153 -14.05 12.40 1.94
CA VAL A 153 -13.94 12.93 3.30
C VAL A 153 -15.26 13.60 3.70
N THR A 154 -15.77 13.23 4.87
CA THR A 154 -16.88 13.91 5.56
C THR A 154 -16.45 14.24 6.99
N PRO A 155 -17.17 15.10 7.73
CA PRO A 155 -16.84 15.38 9.14
C PRO A 155 -16.74 14.13 10.03
N GLU A 156 -17.46 13.06 9.67
CA GLU A 156 -17.50 11.80 10.41
C GLU A 156 -16.55 10.73 9.86
N LEU A 157 -15.98 10.96 8.66
CA LEU A 157 -15.22 9.96 7.93
C LEU A 157 -14.04 10.58 7.18
N ASN A 158 -12.85 10.21 7.61
CA ASN A 158 -11.61 10.56 6.93
C ASN A 158 -11.23 9.52 5.87
N SER A 159 -10.39 9.93 4.94
CA SER A 159 -9.69 9.05 4.00
C SER A 159 -8.26 8.82 4.47
N ARG A 160 -7.66 7.70 4.06
CA ARG A 160 -6.33 7.31 4.55
C ARG A 160 -5.40 6.78 3.46
N VAL A 161 -4.12 7.10 3.59
CA VAL A 161 -3.02 6.44 2.88
C VAL A 161 -2.16 5.72 3.90
N VAL A 162 -2.03 4.40 3.77
CA VAL A 162 -1.19 3.58 4.62
C VAL A 162 0.03 3.13 3.82
N VAL A 163 1.23 3.46 4.29
CA VAL A 163 2.48 3.08 3.64
C VAL A 163 3.21 2.05 4.50
N VAL A 164 3.46 0.86 3.93
CA VAL A 164 4.21 -0.18 4.63
C VAL A 164 5.71 0.04 4.42
N VAL A 165 6.39 0.28 5.53
CA VAL A 165 7.83 0.53 5.60
C VAL A 165 8.51 -0.52 6.49
N LEU A 166 9.83 -0.55 6.51
CA LEU A 166 10.62 -1.48 7.34
C LEU A 166 11.46 -0.68 8.33
N SER A 167 11.69 -1.19 9.54
CA SER A 167 12.49 -0.53 10.60
C SER A 167 13.89 -0.09 10.15
N ALA A 168 14.46 -0.73 9.12
CA ALA A 168 15.75 -0.38 8.53
C ALA A 168 15.82 1.08 7.99
N HIS A 169 14.68 1.72 7.70
CA HIS A 169 14.66 3.16 7.34
C HIS A 169 15.29 4.07 8.41
N ARG A 170 15.32 3.63 9.68
CA ARG A 170 15.91 4.41 10.79
C ARG A 170 17.42 4.62 10.67
N ALA A 171 18.10 3.72 9.96
CA ALA A 171 19.53 3.80 9.70
C ALA A 171 19.84 4.34 8.29
N ALA A 172 18.82 4.65 7.50
CA ALA A 172 18.98 5.15 6.14
C ALA A 172 19.31 6.64 6.13
N THR A 173 20.01 7.09 5.11
CA THR A 173 20.22 8.51 4.82
C THR A 173 19.92 8.72 3.36
N LEU A 174 18.91 9.54 3.06
CA LEU A 174 18.61 9.85 1.67
C LEU A 174 19.85 10.48 1.02
N PRO A 175 20.28 9.96 -0.13
CA PRO A 175 21.37 10.59 -0.86
C PRO A 175 20.91 11.97 -1.33
N ASN A 176 21.88 12.80 -1.72
CA ASN A 176 21.60 14.04 -2.42
C ASN A 176 20.67 13.77 -3.62
N SER A 177 19.83 14.75 -3.96
CA SER A 177 18.78 14.58 -4.96
C SER A 177 19.27 14.19 -6.36
N ASP A 178 20.55 14.41 -6.62
CA ASP A 178 21.24 14.05 -7.85
C ASP A 178 21.82 12.61 -7.85
N ASN A 179 21.56 11.82 -6.80
CA ASN A 179 22.11 10.47 -6.63
C ASN A 179 21.10 9.42 -6.11
N TYR A 180 19.80 9.61 -6.33
CA TYR A 180 18.81 8.55 -6.02
C TYR A 180 19.04 7.26 -6.81
N ASN A 181 19.69 7.36 -7.98
CA ASN A 181 20.04 6.22 -8.82
C ASN A 181 21.35 5.53 -8.41
N THR A 182 21.97 5.89 -7.28
CA THR A 182 23.22 5.28 -6.80
C THR A 182 24.36 5.28 -7.83
N LYS A 183 24.41 6.26 -8.74
CA LYS A 183 25.42 6.36 -9.81
C LYS A 183 26.76 6.91 -9.33
N LYS A 184 26.78 7.62 -8.20
CA LYS A 184 27.98 8.28 -7.64
C LYS A 184 28.69 7.45 -6.57
N CYS A 185 28.23 6.22 -6.30
CA CYS A 185 28.80 5.34 -5.29
C CYS A 185 28.66 3.87 -5.71
N ALA A 186 29.34 2.97 -5.02
CA ALA A 186 29.11 1.53 -5.21
C ALA A 186 27.66 1.17 -4.85
N TYR A 187 27.02 0.35 -5.68
CA TYR A 187 25.67 -0.11 -5.43
C TYR A 187 25.65 -1.13 -4.29
N ILE A 188 24.87 -0.83 -3.25
CA ILE A 188 24.59 -1.73 -2.14
C ILE A 188 23.08 -1.91 -2.10
N HIS A 189 22.60 -3.11 -2.45
CA HIS A 189 21.16 -3.38 -2.60
C HIS A 189 20.35 -3.00 -1.35
N LYS A 190 20.94 -3.16 -0.16
CA LYS A 190 20.29 -2.92 1.12
C LYS A 190 20.14 -1.43 1.34
N THR A 191 21.20 -0.66 1.07
CA THR A 191 21.17 0.80 1.16
C THR A 191 20.17 1.40 0.17
N ALA A 192 20.14 0.91 -1.08
CA ALA A 192 19.16 1.36 -2.07
C ALA A 192 17.71 1.11 -1.60
N TYR A 193 17.44 -0.09 -1.07
CA TYR A 193 16.13 -0.43 -0.49
C TYR A 193 15.76 0.45 0.71
N ASP A 194 16.69 0.59 1.66
CA ASP A 194 16.48 1.36 2.90
C ASP A 194 16.21 2.84 2.58
N ASN A 195 16.93 3.41 1.60
CA ASN A 195 16.71 4.77 1.11
C ASN A 195 15.34 4.92 0.44
N ALA A 196 14.92 3.95 -0.39
CA ALA A 196 13.60 3.97 -0.99
C ALA A 196 12.48 3.90 0.08
N LYS A 197 12.68 3.11 1.15
CA LYS A 197 11.75 3.06 2.29
C LYS A 197 11.73 4.34 3.12
N LEU A 198 12.87 5.01 3.30
CA LEU A 198 12.90 6.34 3.92
C LEU A 198 12.17 7.38 3.07
N ALA A 199 12.34 7.35 1.74
CA ALA A 199 11.58 8.21 0.83
C ALA A 199 10.06 7.96 0.94
N ALA A 200 9.65 6.69 1.09
CA ALA A 200 8.25 6.33 1.32
C ALA A 200 7.70 6.84 2.68
N VAL A 201 8.53 6.91 3.73
CA VAL A 201 8.17 7.60 4.99
C VAL A 201 7.94 9.09 4.74
N TYR A 202 8.84 9.74 3.99
CA TYR A 202 8.70 11.15 3.65
C TYR A 202 7.48 11.43 2.79
N LEU A 203 7.09 10.50 1.90
CA LEU A 203 5.84 10.57 1.17
C LEU A 203 4.64 10.65 2.13
N ALA A 204 4.55 9.73 3.10
CA ALA A 204 3.46 9.74 4.07
C ALA A 204 3.42 11.04 4.88
N ASN A 205 4.58 11.50 5.37
CA ASN A 205 4.67 12.77 6.12
C ASN A 205 4.26 13.98 5.26
N ALA A 206 4.63 13.99 3.98
CA ALA A 206 4.25 15.05 3.06
C ALA A 206 2.73 15.04 2.79
N ILE A 207 2.12 13.86 2.64
CA ILE A 207 0.66 13.73 2.47
C ILE A 207 -0.05 14.27 3.71
N GLU A 208 0.36 13.86 4.92
CA GLU A 208 -0.24 14.34 6.17
C GLU A 208 -0.13 15.87 6.29
N ARG A 209 1.05 16.43 6.03
CA ARG A 209 1.28 17.89 6.11
C ARG A 209 0.43 18.67 5.11
N LEU A 210 0.23 18.15 3.91
CA LEU A 210 -0.46 18.85 2.82
C LEU A 210 -1.98 18.66 2.85
N TYR A 211 -2.46 17.50 3.31
CA TYR A 211 -3.86 17.09 3.17
C TYR A 211 -4.54 16.68 4.48
N GLY A 212 -3.80 16.55 5.59
CA GLY A 212 -4.36 16.16 6.89
C GLY A 212 -5.44 17.11 7.39
N ALA A 213 -5.27 18.42 7.19
CA ALA A 213 -6.29 19.43 7.50
C ALA A 213 -7.58 19.30 6.65
N ARG A 214 -7.52 18.54 5.55
CA ARG A 214 -8.65 18.22 4.67
C ARG A 214 -9.21 16.81 4.93
N GLY A 215 -8.85 16.19 6.06
CA GLY A 215 -9.30 14.85 6.47
C GLY A 215 -8.73 13.69 5.65
N LEU A 216 -7.65 13.92 4.88
CA LEU A 216 -6.88 12.86 4.23
C LEU A 216 -5.59 12.65 5.01
N HIS A 217 -5.55 11.58 5.79
CA HIS A 217 -4.42 11.27 6.66
C HIS A 217 -3.48 10.24 6.02
N ALA A 218 -2.20 10.35 6.33
CA ALA A 218 -1.22 9.37 5.91
C ALA A 218 -0.41 8.86 7.11
N VAL A 219 -0.20 7.54 7.12
CA VAL A 219 0.49 6.85 8.22
C VAL A 219 1.43 5.80 7.67
N THR A 220 2.55 5.61 8.37
CA THR A 220 3.50 4.54 8.10
C THR A 220 3.33 3.41 9.09
N THR A 221 3.41 2.17 8.61
CA THR A 221 3.39 0.98 9.48
C THR A 221 4.61 0.10 9.21
N LEU A 222 5.12 -0.55 10.27
CA LEU A 222 6.33 -1.37 10.22
C LEU A 222 6.05 -2.86 10.05
N GLU A 223 4.89 -3.34 10.51
CA GLU A 223 4.57 -4.77 10.57
C GLU A 223 3.07 -5.09 10.42
N GLN A 224 2.81 -6.36 10.08
CA GLN A 224 1.50 -6.99 9.84
C GLN A 224 0.43 -6.63 10.89
N SER A 225 0.77 -6.77 12.18
CA SER A 225 -0.15 -6.57 13.30
C SER A 225 -0.63 -5.12 13.46
N THR A 226 0.12 -4.15 12.92
CA THR A 226 -0.16 -2.72 13.06
C THR A 226 -0.79 -2.12 11.81
N LEU A 227 -0.93 -2.88 10.71
CA LEU A 227 -1.49 -2.38 9.46
C LEU A 227 -3.02 -2.23 9.52
N ILE A 228 -3.68 -3.10 10.28
CA ILE A 228 -5.14 -3.23 10.30
C ILE A 228 -5.81 -2.07 11.04
N PHE A 229 -5.27 -1.67 12.19
CA PHE A 229 -5.90 -0.62 13.00
C PHE A 229 -5.92 0.76 12.30
N PRO A 230 -4.81 1.24 11.70
CA PRO A 230 -4.82 2.48 10.94
C PRO A 230 -5.61 2.36 9.63
N ALA A 231 -5.65 1.19 8.99
CA ALA A 231 -6.47 0.99 7.79
C ALA A 231 -7.97 1.01 8.11
N ILE A 232 -8.41 0.52 9.28
CA ILE A 232 -9.84 0.38 9.57
C ILE A 232 -10.39 1.55 10.40
N CYS A 233 -9.56 2.33 11.12
CA CYS A 233 -10.02 3.45 11.95
C CYS A 233 -10.21 4.75 11.14
N LEU A 234 -11.28 4.87 10.35
CA LEU A 234 -11.56 6.09 9.57
C LEU A 234 -12.23 7.24 10.35
N ARG A 235 -12.46 7.11 11.66
CA ARG A 235 -13.04 8.23 12.44
C ARG A 235 -11.96 9.29 12.70
N GLY A 236 -12.38 10.55 12.73
CA GLY A 236 -11.58 11.64 13.31
C GLY A 236 -11.30 11.33 14.78
N SER A 237 -10.06 11.63 15.22
CA SER A 237 -9.67 11.60 16.63
C SER A 237 -10.54 12.53 17.47
#